data_AF-A0A2M9PE17-F1
#
_entry.id   AF-A0A2M9PE17-F1
#
_cell.length_a   1.000
_cell.length_b   1.000
_cell.length_c   1.000
_cell.angle_alpha   90.00
_cell.angle_beta   90.00
_cell.angle_gamma   90.00
#
_symmetry.space_group_name_H-M   'P 1'
#
loop_
_entity.id
_entity.type
_entity.pdbx_description
1 polymer ?
#
loop_
_entity_poly.entity_id
_entity_poly.type
_entity_poly.pdbx_seq_one_letter_code
_entity_poly.pdbx_strand_id
1 'polypeptide(L)'
;MKPILLGCASVLALCAAQARAEAFNRIASFPVARNLPEGADPATVTSAEIVSATADGMTLVYTDSPTGRIGFVDIADPRAPRALGGLDMGGEPTSVT
;
A
#
# COMPACT_ATOMS: atom_id res chain seq x y z
N MET A 1 -33.07 20.49 -39.14
CA MET A 1 -31.96 19.87 -38.38
C MET A 1 -32.56 19.09 -37.21
N LYS A 2 -33.24 17.98 -37.53
CA LYS A 2 -32.82 16.59 -37.23
C LYS A 2 -32.60 16.31 -35.73
N PRO A 3 -33.67 16.04 -34.96
CA PRO A 3 -33.61 15.66 -33.54
C PRO A 3 -32.72 14.43 -33.25
N ILE A 4 -32.40 13.67 -34.30
CA ILE A 4 -31.48 12.53 -34.27
C ILE A 4 -30.05 12.96 -33.89
N LEU A 5 -29.57 14.13 -34.34
CA LEU A 5 -28.22 14.60 -33.97
C LEU A 5 -28.13 14.99 -32.49
N LEU A 6 -29.22 15.51 -31.92
CA LEU A 6 -29.27 15.91 -30.52
C LEU A 6 -29.32 14.69 -29.59
N GLY A 7 -30.02 13.62 -29.99
CA GLY A 7 -30.10 12.36 -29.21
C GLY A 7 -28.78 11.58 -29.14
N CYS A 8 -27.99 11.57 -30.21
CA CYS A 8 -26.69 10.88 -30.23
C CYS A 8 -25.67 11.51 -29.27
N ALA A 9 -25.65 12.84 -29.15
CA ALA A 9 -24.75 13.53 -28.23
C ALA A 9 -25.05 13.19 -26.75
N SER A 10 -26.33 13.05 -26.40
CA SER A 10 -26.78 12.71 -25.04
C SER A 10 -26.38 11.30 -24.61
N VAL A 11 -26.45 10.33 -25.52
CA VAL A 11 -26.07 8.93 -25.23
C VAL A 11 -24.56 8.79 -25.03
N LEU A 12 -23.74 9.47 -25.85
CA LEU A 12 -22.29 9.50 -25.68
C LEU A 12 -21.86 10.14 -24.36
N ALA A 13 -22.55 11.20 -23.90
CA ALA A 13 -22.28 11.84 -22.61
C ALA A 13 -22.60 10.91 -21.42
N LEU A 14 -23.69 10.13 -21.48
CA LEU A 14 -24.02 9.15 -20.43
C LEU A 14 -23.01 8.00 -20.35
N CYS A 15 -22.46 7.53 -21.48
CA CYS A 15 -21.44 6.48 -21.50
C CYS A 15 -20.07 6.98 -21.00
N ALA A 16 -19.72 8.24 -21.26
CA ALA A 16 -18.47 8.84 -20.78
C ALA A 16 -18.48 9.14 -19.27
N ALA A 17 -19.67 9.27 -18.67
CA ALA A 17 -19.85 9.59 -17.26
C ALA A 17 -19.93 8.35 -16.33
N GLN A 18 -19.48 7.17 -16.77
CA GLN A 18 -19.22 6.07 -15.84
C GLN A 18 -18.01 6.44 -14.98
N ALA A 19 -18.23 7.29 -13.98
CA ALA A 19 -17.35 7.45 -12.83
C ALA A 19 -17.22 6.06 -12.20
N ARG A 20 -16.14 5.35 -12.52
CA ARG A 20 -15.72 4.23 -11.69
C ARG A 20 -15.38 4.83 -10.35
N ALA A 21 -16.20 4.56 -9.33
CA ALA A 21 -15.75 4.72 -7.97
C ALA A 21 -14.44 3.95 -7.83
N GLU A 22 -13.40 4.58 -7.32
CA GLU A 22 -12.16 3.88 -6.97
C GLU A 22 -12.50 2.90 -5.85
N ALA A 23 -12.84 1.67 -6.23
CA ALA A 23 -13.00 0.60 -5.29
C ALA A 23 -11.61 0.18 -4.81
N PHE A 24 -11.50 -0.14 -3.52
CA PHE A 24 -10.30 -0.77 -3.00
C PHE A 24 -10.01 -2.05 -3.80
N ASN A 25 -8.84 -2.11 -4.41
CA ASN A 25 -8.37 -3.28 -5.15
C ASN A 25 -7.13 -3.85 -4.46
N ARG A 26 -7.26 -5.04 -3.85
CA ARG A 26 -6.10 -5.74 -3.30
C ARG A 26 -5.28 -6.33 -4.43
N ILE A 27 -4.08 -5.80 -4.64
CA ILE A 27 -3.16 -6.22 -5.72
C ILE A 27 -2.01 -7.12 -5.24
N ALA A 28 -1.63 -7.03 -3.97
CA ALA A 28 -0.54 -7.81 -3.39
C ALA A 28 -0.71 -7.96 -1.86
N SER A 29 0.14 -8.78 -1.26
CA SER A 29 0.28 -8.92 0.19
C SER A 29 1.73 -9.21 0.54
N PHE A 30 2.26 -8.56 1.57
CA PHE A 30 3.63 -8.75 2.04
C PHE A 30 3.60 -9.36 3.44
N PRO A 31 4.13 -10.59 3.64
CA PRO A 31 4.26 -11.17 4.98
C PRO A 31 5.34 -10.44 5.79
N VAL A 32 4.95 -9.80 6.90
CA VAL A 32 5.83 -8.98 7.74
C VAL A 32 7.07 -9.76 8.23
N ALA A 33 6.91 -11.05 8.52
CA ALA A 33 8.02 -11.94 8.91
C ALA A 33 9.16 -12.03 7.87
N ARG A 34 8.90 -11.71 6.59
CA ARG A 34 9.96 -11.63 5.56
C ARG A 34 10.90 -10.44 5.75
N ASN A 35 10.53 -9.49 6.60
CA ASN A 35 11.31 -8.30 6.90
C ASN A 35 12.10 -8.41 8.21
N LEU A 36 12.05 -9.57 8.88
CA LEU A 36 12.90 -9.88 10.02
C LEU A 36 14.38 -9.86 9.57
N PRO A 37 15.32 -9.47 10.47
CA PRO A 37 16.74 -9.54 10.18
C PRO A 37 17.19 -10.93 9.74
N GLU A 38 18.22 -10.98 8.90
CA GLU A 38 18.84 -12.26 8.54
C GLU A 38 19.32 -13.01 9.80
N GLY A 39 18.99 -14.30 9.89
CA GLY A 39 19.31 -15.13 11.05
C GLY A 39 18.36 -14.99 12.24
N ALA A 40 17.34 -14.13 12.18
CA ALA A 40 16.29 -14.09 13.20
C ALA A 40 15.52 -15.42 13.26
N ASP A 41 15.02 -15.77 14.45
CA ASP A 41 14.15 -16.94 14.62
C ASP A 41 12.88 -16.77 13.77
N PRO A 42 12.54 -17.70 12.87
CA PRO A 42 11.29 -17.65 12.11
C PRO A 42 10.02 -17.63 12.96
N ALA A 43 10.10 -18.03 14.23
CA ALA A 43 9.00 -17.96 15.20
C ALA A 43 8.90 -16.60 15.93
N THR A 44 9.78 -15.63 15.61
CA THR A 44 9.74 -14.29 16.21
C THR A 44 8.40 -13.62 15.95
N VAL A 45 7.75 -13.16 17.03
CA VAL A 45 6.51 -12.40 16.93
C VAL A 45 6.82 -11.03 16.33
N THR A 46 6.12 -10.69 15.25
CA THR A 46 6.24 -9.43 14.53
C THR A 46 4.85 -9.00 14.05
N SER A 47 4.61 -7.69 14.00
CA SER A 47 3.35 -7.14 13.51
C SER A 47 3.59 -5.83 12.80
N ALA A 48 2.98 -5.64 11.63
CA ALA A 48 2.86 -4.30 11.07
C ALA A 48 1.62 -3.63 11.67
N GLU A 49 1.78 -2.43 12.21
CA GLU A 49 0.70 -1.69 12.87
C GLU A 49 0.36 -0.41 12.11
N ILE A 50 0.87 0.76 12.52
CA ILE A 50 0.67 2.01 11.78
C ILE A 50 1.57 2.02 10.56
N VAL A 51 1.02 2.39 9.39
CA VAL A 51 1.74 2.46 8.12
C VAL A 51 1.54 3.82 7.45
N SER A 52 2.61 4.36 6.87
CA SER A 52 2.60 5.52 5.98
C SER A 52 3.37 5.19 4.70
N ALA A 53 3.16 5.98 3.64
CA ALA A 53 3.95 5.91 2.42
C ALA A 53 4.94 7.07 2.36
N THR A 54 6.13 6.83 1.81
CA THR A 54 7.08 7.90 1.50
C THR A 54 6.47 8.91 0.51
N ALA A 55 7.03 10.12 0.48
CA ALA A 55 6.51 11.20 -0.37
C ALA A 55 6.51 10.88 -1.88
N ASP A 56 7.41 10.00 -2.33
CA ASP A 56 7.47 9.51 -3.72
C ASP A 56 6.49 8.35 -4.00
N GLY A 57 5.81 7.83 -2.96
CA GLY A 57 4.86 6.72 -3.05
C GLY A 57 5.49 5.35 -3.29
N MET A 58 6.83 5.24 -3.24
CA MET A 58 7.54 4.02 -3.62
C MET A 58 7.92 3.12 -2.45
N THR A 59 7.79 3.58 -1.21
CA THR A 59 8.09 2.79 -0.01
C THR A 59 6.96 2.91 1.01
N LEU A 60 6.56 1.78 1.60
CA LEU A 60 5.76 1.74 2.81
C LEU A 60 6.68 1.69 4.03
N VAL A 61 6.36 2.50 5.03
CA VAL A 61 7.02 2.55 6.33
C VAL A 61 6.00 2.14 7.37
N TYR A 62 6.31 1.17 8.22
CA TYR A 62 5.38 0.68 9.24
C TYR A 62 6.03 0.52 10.61
N THR A 63 5.24 0.63 11.67
CA THR A 63 5.67 0.31 13.04
C THR A 63 5.52 -1.17 13.36
N ASP A 64 6.48 -1.72 14.10
CA ASP A 64 6.48 -3.08 14.64
C ASP A 64 6.84 -3.03 16.12
N SER A 65 5.84 -2.79 16.98
CA SER A 65 6.01 -2.78 18.43
C SER A 65 6.57 -4.10 18.99
N PRO A 66 6.10 -5.30 18.56
CA PRO A 66 6.65 -6.57 19.04
C PRO A 66 8.17 -6.71 18.91
N THR A 67 8.75 -6.18 17.82
CA THR A 67 10.20 -6.24 17.59
C THR A 67 10.93 -4.93 17.93
N GLY A 68 10.20 -3.87 18.30
CA GLY A 68 10.75 -2.55 18.60
C GLY A 68 11.31 -1.81 17.38
N ARG A 69 10.75 -2.02 16.19
CA ARG A 69 11.34 -1.59 14.91
C ARG A 69 10.40 -0.76 14.06
N ILE A 70 10.98 0.05 13.18
CA ILE A 70 10.32 0.57 11.98
C ILE A 70 10.70 -0.31 10.80
N GLY A 71 9.73 -0.90 10.11
CA GLY A 71 9.96 -1.69 8.90
C GLY A 71 9.74 -0.89 7.62
N PHE A 72 10.46 -1.28 6.57
CA PHE A 72 10.39 -0.66 5.25
C PHE A 72 10.08 -1.71 4.18
N VAL A 73 9.19 -1.38 3.25
CA VAL A 73 8.81 -2.23 2.11
C VAL A 73 8.82 -1.41 0.82
N ASP A 74 9.63 -1.84 -0.14
CA ASP A 74 9.65 -1.30 -1.50
C ASP A 74 8.39 -1.73 -2.25
N ILE A 75 7.67 -0.77 -2.80
CA ILE A 75 6.46 -0.93 -3.60
C ILE A 75 6.56 -0.23 -4.97
N ALA A 76 7.78 0.00 -5.49
CA ALA A 76 7.99 0.56 -6.82
C ALA A 76 7.32 -0.30 -7.91
N ASP A 77 7.32 -1.63 -7.74
CA ASP A 77 6.31 -2.50 -8.36
C ASP A 77 5.30 -2.95 -7.28
N PRO A 78 4.09 -2.38 -7.24
CA PRO A 78 3.13 -2.67 -6.18
C PRO A 78 2.49 -4.07 -6.34
N ARG A 79 2.71 -4.77 -7.45
CA ARG A 79 2.34 -6.19 -7.61
C ARG A 79 3.37 -7.14 -7.02
N ALA A 80 4.58 -6.67 -6.75
CA ALA A 80 5.68 -7.46 -6.20
C ALA A 80 6.43 -6.72 -5.07
N PRO A 81 5.79 -6.46 -3.91
CA PRO A 81 6.44 -5.77 -2.80
C PRO A 81 7.70 -6.51 -2.31
N ARG A 82 8.73 -5.74 -1.95
CA ARG A 82 10.05 -6.27 -1.54
C ARG A 82 10.44 -5.76 -0.15
N ALA A 83 11.01 -6.65 0.65
CA ALA A 83 11.58 -6.32 1.95
C ALA A 83 12.73 -5.31 1.78
N LEU A 84 12.75 -4.25 2.58
CA LEU A 84 13.88 -3.34 2.72
C LEU A 84 14.55 -3.43 4.11
N GLY A 85 14.07 -4.32 4.96
CA GLY A 85 14.51 -4.47 6.34
C GLY A 85 13.83 -3.50 7.29
N GLY A 86 14.45 -3.26 8.44
CA GLY A 86 13.91 -2.36 9.46
C GLY A 86 14.98 -1.70 10.30
N LEU A 87 14.61 -0.58 10.93
CA LEU A 87 15.40 0.21 11.86
C LEU A 87 14.97 -0.11 13.30
N ASP A 88 15.94 -0.44 14.16
CA ASP A 88 15.70 -0.60 15.59
C ASP A 88 15.49 0.76 16.27
N MET A 89 14.42 0.87 17.05
CA MET A 89 14.06 2.11 17.76
C MET A 89 14.44 2.08 19.24
N GLY A 90 14.94 0.94 19.76
CA GLY A 90 15.27 0.78 21.18
C GLY A 90 14.07 0.83 22.13
N GLY A 91 12.85 0.69 21.59
CA GLY A 91 11.57 0.79 22.29
C GLY A 91 10.41 0.50 21.34
N GLU A 92 9.18 0.64 21.81
CA GLU A 92 7.97 0.31 21.03
C GLU A 92 7.51 1.52 20.18
N PRO A 93 7.72 1.51 18.84
CA PRO A 93 7.23 2.60 18.00
C PRO A 93 5.71 2.50 17.82
N THR A 94 5.01 3.62 18.01
CA THR A 94 3.54 3.65 17.93
C THR A 94 3.02 4.41 16.72
N SER A 95 3.86 5.20 16.02
CA SER A 95 3.44 5.99 14.86
C SER A 95 4.59 6.29 13.90
N VAL A 96 4.23 6.53 12.63
CA VAL A 96 5.05 7.05 11.54
C VAL A 96 4.20 8.00 10.71
N THR A 97 4.83 8.98 10.04
CA THR A 97 4.15 9.91 9.12
C THR A 97 4.89 10.02 7.80
#